data_AF-A0A095X2L3-F1
#
_entry.id   AF-A0A095X2L3-F1
#
_cell.length_a   1.000
_cell.length_b   1.000
_cell.length_c   1.000
_cell.angle_alpha   90.00
_cell.angle_beta   90.00
_cell.angle_gamma   90.00
#
_symmetry.space_group_name_H-M   'P 1'
#
loop_
_entity.id
_entity.type
_entity.pdbx_description
1 polymer ?
#
loop_
_entity_poly.entity_id
_entity_poly.type
_entity_poly.pdbx_seq_one_letter_code
_entity_poly.pdbx_strand_id
1 'polypeptide(L)'
;MKKLTKKSLIITTTIATVLAVVVSFYTNQYKLCLLFWAILMILLASSHFYIDKRLDTYAKEISKFDKYYDFNHIGEDFEDVGKIYGKLLNKNIKLEKNISILKRQIKELKNITSNMEEGFIVFDPKGGVELMNDSAKVFLNKDEKVRLDKLIDDKEYKLALREARILSRSKSLALDVNSYHLKIFIDPIYEDGNMGFVVIIIDYSETRKAELMRREFSANVTHELKSPLTSINGYAELIATGIAKKEDVKKFAQIIFDEGNRLLEIIDDILRLSKLDEKGLDIEKSYVDIKEEMDIIIDKFRQNSDKKNIKVENNLTSYRIHTVKSLFVDLLSNIYENAIKYNKEGGSIEISSILIDRSLRIFIKDTGIGIASYDIKRVFERFFVVDKSRDRKLKSTGLGLSIVKHIADTLGFKLDIESKLGEGSTFIIEIPVKEYL
;
A
#
# COMPACT_ATOMS: atom_id res chain seq x y z
N MET A 1 35.30 -3.21 54.90
CA MET A 1 36.41 -2.58 55.66
C MET A 1 36.32 -2.80 57.17
N LYS A 2 35.21 -2.49 57.87
CA LYS A 2 35.08 -2.69 59.35
C LYS A 2 35.44 -4.11 59.86
N LYS A 3 35.20 -5.17 59.09
CA LYS A 3 35.62 -6.55 59.44
C LYS A 3 37.14 -6.79 59.33
N LEU A 4 37.83 -6.10 58.43
CA LEU A 4 39.27 -6.24 58.19
C LEU A 4 40.07 -5.44 59.23
N THR A 5 39.63 -4.22 59.56
CA THR A 5 40.23 -3.39 60.62
C THR A 5 40.09 -4.03 62.00
N LYS A 6 38.92 -4.64 62.27
CA LYS A 6 38.70 -5.39 63.52
C LYS A 6 39.62 -6.62 63.63
N LYS A 7 39.84 -7.36 62.53
CA LYS A 7 40.77 -8.50 62.51
C LYS A 7 42.22 -8.07 62.72
N SER A 8 42.68 -6.99 62.10
CA SER A 8 44.07 -6.54 62.29
C SER A 8 44.31 -6.02 63.71
N LEU A 9 43.33 -5.33 64.31
CA LEU A 9 43.42 -4.88 65.70
C LEU A 9 43.53 -6.05 66.68
N ILE A 10 42.74 -7.09 66.48
CA ILE A 10 42.82 -8.30 67.30
C ILE A 10 44.23 -8.89 67.16
N ILE A 11 44.72 -9.11 65.94
CA ILE A 11 46.05 -9.71 65.73
C ILE A 11 47.16 -8.88 66.37
N THR A 12 47.16 -7.55 66.20
CA THR A 12 48.22 -6.69 66.76
C THR A 12 48.18 -6.61 68.28
N THR A 13 46.98 -6.57 68.88
CA THR A 13 46.83 -6.60 70.34
C THR A 13 47.24 -7.96 70.93
N THR A 14 46.92 -9.08 70.28
CA THR A 14 47.38 -10.41 70.72
C THR A 14 48.91 -10.53 70.65
N ILE A 15 49.54 -10.09 69.56
CA ILE A 15 51.01 -10.12 69.44
C ILE A 15 51.67 -9.24 70.50
N ALA A 16 51.14 -8.03 70.73
CA ALA A 16 51.65 -7.12 71.75
C ALA A 16 51.51 -7.68 73.17
N THR A 17 50.42 -8.38 73.49
CA THR A 17 50.23 -9.06 74.78
C THR A 17 51.27 -10.15 75.02
N VAL A 18 51.50 -11.01 74.02
CA VAL A 18 52.43 -12.13 74.13
C VAL A 18 53.86 -11.62 74.33
N LEU A 19 54.28 -10.61 73.57
CA LEU A 19 55.59 -9.97 73.72
C LEU A 19 55.78 -9.35 75.11
N ALA A 20 54.79 -8.63 75.62
CA ALA A 20 54.87 -8.01 76.95
C ALA A 20 55.02 -9.06 78.06
N VAL A 21 54.30 -10.18 77.97
CA VAL A 21 54.41 -11.30 78.92
C VAL A 21 55.81 -11.91 78.85
N VAL A 22 56.33 -12.22 77.66
CA VAL A 22 57.66 -12.83 77.48
C VAL A 22 58.78 -11.93 78.02
N VAL A 23 58.72 -10.62 77.74
CA VAL A 23 59.72 -9.66 78.23
C VAL A 23 59.64 -9.48 79.75
N SER A 24 58.44 -9.55 80.34
CA SER A 24 58.25 -9.45 81.79
C SER A 24 58.89 -10.62 82.55
N PHE A 25 58.86 -11.83 81.97
CA PHE A 25 59.52 -13.02 82.53
C PHE A 25 61.05 -12.91 82.50
N TYR A 26 61.61 -12.27 81.46
CA TYR A 26 63.06 -12.18 81.26
C TYR A 26 63.73 -11.10 82.12
N THR A 27 63.01 -10.01 82.44
CA THR A 27 63.57 -8.82 83.10
C THR A 27 63.28 -8.74 84.61
N ASN A 28 62.41 -9.62 85.12
CA ASN A 28 61.95 -9.67 86.52
C ASN A 28 61.35 -8.34 87.06
N GLN A 29 61.00 -7.42 86.15
CA GLN A 29 60.47 -6.07 86.40
C GLN A 29 59.00 -5.97 85.93
N TYR A 30 58.14 -6.85 86.45
CA TYR A 30 56.76 -7.03 85.99
C TYR A 30 55.90 -5.76 86.01
N LYS A 31 56.10 -4.86 87.00
CA LYS A 31 55.34 -3.61 87.12
C LYS A 31 55.62 -2.63 85.97
N LEU A 32 56.86 -2.56 85.48
CA LEU A 32 57.25 -1.64 84.42
C LEU A 32 56.75 -2.12 83.05
N CYS A 33 56.82 -3.44 82.80
CA CYS A 33 56.28 -4.04 81.57
C CYS A 33 54.76 -3.91 81.47
N LEU A 34 54.02 -4.07 82.57
CA LEU A 34 52.57 -3.88 82.61
C LEU A 34 52.18 -2.42 82.31
N LEU A 35 52.94 -1.45 82.84
CA LEU A 35 52.71 -0.03 82.56
C LEU A 35 52.93 0.28 81.06
N PHE A 36 54.02 -0.21 80.48
CA PHE A 36 54.32 -0.02 79.07
C PHE A 36 53.26 -0.68 78.16
N TRP A 37 52.82 -1.88 78.51
CA TRP A 37 51.76 -2.59 77.79
C TRP A 37 50.42 -1.84 77.86
N ALA A 38 50.05 -1.30 79.03
CA ALA A 38 48.84 -0.49 79.19
C ALA A 38 48.89 0.77 78.32
N ILE A 39 50.03 1.47 78.28
CA ILE A 39 50.23 2.65 77.43
C ILE A 39 50.10 2.29 75.94
N LEU A 40 50.70 1.18 75.52
CA LEU A 40 50.60 0.69 74.14
C LEU A 40 49.16 0.34 73.76
N MET A 41 48.41 -0.31 74.64
CA MET A 41 46.99 -0.62 74.41
C MET A 41 46.13 0.64 74.30
N ILE A 42 46.40 1.66 75.13
CA ILE A 42 45.73 2.96 75.04
C ILE A 42 46.04 3.66 73.71
N LEU A 43 47.30 3.63 73.25
CA LEU A 43 47.71 4.18 71.95
C LEU A 43 47.07 3.44 70.77
N LEU A 44 46.98 2.12 70.83
CA LEU A 44 46.31 1.31 69.80
C LEU A 44 44.80 1.56 69.77
N ALA A 45 44.16 1.65 70.94
CA ALA A 45 42.73 1.94 71.05
C ALA A 45 42.40 3.35 70.55
N SER A 46 43.21 4.36 70.88
CA SER A 46 43.02 5.73 70.43
C SER A 46 43.25 5.88 68.93
N SER A 47 44.27 5.22 68.37
CA SER A 47 44.52 5.15 66.92
C SER A 47 43.35 4.49 66.19
N HIS A 48 42.83 3.37 66.70
CA HIS A 48 41.69 2.69 66.09
C HIS A 48 40.41 3.54 66.12
N PHE A 49 40.12 4.17 67.26
CA PHE A 49 38.99 5.08 67.39
C PHE A 49 39.10 6.26 66.44
N TYR A 50 40.31 6.82 66.27
CA TYR A 50 40.58 7.89 65.32
C TYR A 50 40.34 7.44 63.87
N ILE A 51 40.85 6.27 63.48
CA ILE A 51 40.67 5.72 62.13
C ILE A 51 39.20 5.42 61.83
N ASP A 52 38.48 4.75 62.73
CA ASP A 52 37.07 4.41 62.53
C ASP A 52 36.20 5.67 62.43
N LYS A 53 36.45 6.67 63.29
CA LYS A 53 35.74 7.95 63.23
C LYS A 53 36.03 8.69 61.92
N ARG A 54 37.29 8.68 61.45
CA ARG A 54 37.66 9.27 60.17
C ARG A 54 36.98 8.54 59.00
N LEU A 55 36.99 7.21 59.00
CA LEU A 55 36.34 6.38 57.97
C LEU A 55 34.82 6.58 57.91
N ASP A 56 34.15 6.73 59.05
CA ASP A 56 32.70 7.01 59.07
C ASP A 56 32.40 8.42 58.55
N THR A 57 33.28 9.41 58.78
CA THR A 57 33.19 10.73 58.14
C THR A 57 33.40 10.62 56.62
N TYR A 58 34.42 9.86 56.16
CA TYR A 58 34.66 9.61 54.73
C TYR A 58 33.44 8.97 54.05
N ALA A 59 32.85 7.95 54.67
CA ALA A 59 31.69 7.26 54.12
C ALA A 59 30.46 8.18 54.02
N LYS A 60 30.25 9.05 55.01
CA LYS A 60 29.16 10.02 55.01
C LYS A 60 29.33 11.08 53.93
N GLU A 61 30.54 11.59 53.70
CA GLU A 61 30.76 12.59 52.64
C GLU A 61 30.64 12.00 51.23
N ILE A 62 31.21 10.81 50.98
CA ILE A 62 31.06 10.14 49.68
C ILE A 62 29.59 9.79 49.40
N SER A 63 28.79 9.46 50.42
CA SER A 63 27.35 9.20 50.24
C SER A 63 26.55 10.41 49.76
N LYS A 64 27.10 11.63 49.85
CA LYS A 64 26.47 12.84 49.32
C LYS A 64 26.76 13.07 47.85
N PHE A 65 27.70 12.34 47.24
CA PHE A 65 28.04 12.48 45.83
C PHE A 65 26.89 11.94 44.97
N ASP A 66 25.99 12.82 44.55
CA ASP A 66 24.89 12.54 43.63
C ASP A 66 24.97 13.45 42.40
N LYS A 67 24.06 13.31 41.44
CA LYS A 67 24.01 14.04 40.15
C LYS A 67 24.06 15.57 40.29
N TYR A 68 23.74 16.10 41.47
CA TYR A 68 23.67 17.53 41.79
C TYR A 68 24.75 18.01 42.77
N TYR A 69 25.68 17.14 43.17
CA TYR A 69 26.72 17.52 44.12
C TYR A 69 27.70 18.51 43.47
N ASP A 70 28.01 19.61 44.15
CA ASP A 70 28.97 20.59 43.66
C ASP A 70 30.41 20.12 43.94
N PHE A 71 31.06 19.60 42.90
CA PHE A 71 32.42 19.09 42.97
C PHE A 71 33.50 20.19 43.05
N ASN A 72 33.12 21.48 43.05
CA ASN A 72 34.06 22.58 43.25
C ASN A 72 34.33 22.89 44.74
N HIS A 73 33.46 22.42 45.65
CA HIS A 73 33.55 22.64 47.10
C HIS A 73 33.86 21.33 47.85
N ILE A 74 34.82 20.56 47.34
CA ILE A 74 35.27 19.31 47.97
C ILE A 74 36.41 19.65 48.94
N GLY A 75 36.32 19.17 50.19
CA GLY A 75 37.44 19.31 51.13
C GLY A 75 38.70 18.63 50.59
N GLU A 76 39.88 19.20 50.84
CA GLU A 76 41.18 18.74 50.29
C GLU A 76 41.40 17.21 50.44
N ASP A 77 40.92 16.63 51.53
CA ASP A 77 40.98 15.19 51.84
C ASP A 77 40.23 14.27 50.83
N PHE A 78 39.38 14.81 49.94
CA PHE A 78 38.49 14.07 49.04
C PHE A 78 38.65 14.42 47.56
N GLU A 79 39.63 15.28 47.22
CA GLU A 79 39.81 15.83 45.88
C GLU A 79 39.96 14.74 44.81
N ASP A 80 40.73 13.68 45.09
CA ASP A 80 40.98 12.57 44.15
C ASP A 80 39.73 11.71 43.89
N VAL A 81 38.95 11.41 44.93
CA VAL A 81 37.70 10.64 44.82
C VAL A 81 36.66 11.47 44.09
N GLY A 82 36.59 12.77 44.39
CA GLY A 82 35.76 13.74 43.68
C GLY A 82 36.05 13.82 42.19
N LYS A 83 37.33 13.89 41.80
CA LYS A 83 37.76 13.91 40.39
C LYS A 83 37.34 12.64 39.64
N ILE A 84 37.50 11.45 40.23
CA ILE A 84 37.10 10.18 39.61
C ILE A 84 35.58 10.10 39.47
N TYR A 85 34.85 10.44 40.54
CA TYR A 85 33.39 10.41 40.53
C TYR A 85 32.81 11.42 39.53
N GLY A 86 33.35 12.64 39.47
CA GLY A 86 32.99 13.64 38.47
C GLY A 86 33.24 13.18 37.04
N LYS A 87 34.36 12.50 36.77
CA LYS A 87 34.62 11.87 35.44
C LYS A 87 33.59 10.79 35.11
N LEU A 88 33.25 9.92 36.05
CA LEU A 88 32.23 8.88 35.86
C LEU A 88 30.84 9.48 35.63
N LEU A 89 30.47 10.51 36.40
CA LEU A 89 29.21 11.21 36.28
C LEU A 89 29.09 11.88 34.89
N ASN A 90 30.13 12.58 34.44
CA ASN A 90 30.18 13.18 33.10
C ASN A 90 30.04 12.12 32.00
N LYS A 91 30.66 10.94 32.16
CA LYS A 91 30.52 9.82 31.23
C LYS A 91 29.09 9.27 31.21
N ASN A 92 28.46 9.11 32.38
CA ASN A 92 27.06 8.66 32.49
C ASN A 92 26.09 9.67 31.84
N ILE A 93 26.25 10.97 32.11
CA ILE A 93 25.44 12.02 31.47
C ILE A 93 25.60 11.98 29.94
N LYS A 94 26.84 11.82 29.45
CA LYS A 94 27.11 11.69 28.00
C LYS A 94 26.46 10.44 27.41
N LEU A 95 26.48 9.31 28.13
CA LEU A 95 25.82 8.07 27.71
C LEU A 95 24.30 8.22 27.65
N GLU A 96 23.67 8.81 28.67
CA GLU A 96 22.23 9.12 28.67
C GLU A 96 21.85 9.99 27.46
N LYS A 97 22.67 11.00 27.15
CA LYS A 97 22.47 11.85 25.98
C LYS A 97 22.61 11.09 24.66
N ASN A 98 23.60 10.20 24.54
CA ASN A 98 23.76 9.37 23.33
C ASN A 98 22.58 8.41 23.15
N ILE A 99 22.13 7.77 24.24
CA ILE A 99 20.96 6.88 24.22
C ILE A 99 19.70 7.65 23.78
N SER A 100 19.49 8.88 24.27
CA SER A 100 18.33 9.67 23.87
C SER A 100 18.38 10.11 22.40
N ILE A 101 19.57 10.47 21.90
CA ILE A 101 19.77 10.78 20.47
C ILE A 101 19.46 9.56 19.60
N LEU A 102 19.99 8.38 19.96
CA LEU A 102 19.73 7.13 19.23
C LEU A 102 18.23 6.77 19.22
N LYS A 103 17.55 6.89 20.38
CA LYS A 103 16.10 6.67 20.48
C LYS A 103 15.32 7.61 19.55
N ARG A 104 15.75 8.88 19.43
CA ARG A 104 15.12 9.84 18.53
C ARG A 104 15.34 9.45 17.06
N GLN A 105 16.56 9.07 16.67
CA GLN A 105 16.86 8.63 15.31
C GLN A 105 16.05 7.40 14.90
N ILE A 106 15.92 6.40 15.78
CA ILE A 106 15.08 5.21 15.52
C ILE A 106 13.61 5.61 15.34
N LYS A 107 13.11 6.53 16.16
CA LYS A 107 11.74 7.03 16.04
C LYS A 107 11.52 7.79 14.73
N GLU A 108 12.47 8.62 14.31
CA GLU A 108 12.43 9.32 13.03
C GLU A 108 12.41 8.33 11.86
N LEU A 109 13.28 7.31 11.85
CA LEU A 109 13.29 6.26 10.83
C LEU A 109 11.95 5.49 10.78
N LYS A 110 11.38 5.16 11.95
CA LYS A 110 10.07 4.49 12.01
C LYS A 110 8.97 5.37 11.41
N ASN A 111 8.97 6.67 11.70
CA ASN A 111 7.98 7.59 11.14
C ASN A 111 8.12 7.75 9.62
N ILE A 112 9.35 7.89 9.12
CA ILE A 112 9.61 8.01 7.67
C ILE A 112 9.12 6.75 6.95
N THR A 113 9.49 5.57 7.48
CA THR A 113 9.12 4.29 6.86
C THR A 113 7.65 3.95 6.98
N SER A 114 6.94 4.43 8.01
CA SER A 114 5.49 4.19 8.18
C SER A 114 4.63 4.93 7.16
N ASN A 115 5.14 6.03 6.59
CA ASN A 115 4.45 6.78 5.52
C ASN A 115 4.80 6.28 4.10
N MET A 116 5.69 5.29 3.97
CA MET A 116 6.02 4.71 2.67
C MET A 116 4.91 3.77 2.20
N GLU A 117 4.57 3.81 0.92
CA GLU A 117 3.62 2.88 0.32
C GLU A 117 4.22 1.46 0.21
N GLU A 118 5.54 1.36 0.07
CA GLU A 118 6.27 0.09 0.06
C GLU A 118 6.36 -0.52 1.46
N GLY A 119 6.27 -1.85 1.52
CA GLY A 119 6.58 -2.60 2.73
C GLY A 119 8.09 -2.66 2.95
N PHE A 120 8.53 -2.36 4.16
CA PHE A 120 9.94 -2.36 4.54
C PHE A 120 10.15 -3.12 5.84
N ILE A 121 11.03 -4.13 5.81
CA ILE A 121 11.31 -5.00 6.95
C ILE A 121 12.82 -5.21 7.09
N VAL A 122 13.33 -5.05 8.31
CA VAL A 122 14.72 -5.34 8.66
C VAL A 122 14.75 -6.52 9.62
N PHE A 123 15.59 -7.49 9.33
CA PHE A 123 15.79 -8.70 10.13
C PHE A 123 17.19 -8.76 10.72
N ASP A 124 17.26 -9.14 11.99
CA ASP A 124 18.49 -9.45 12.68
C ASP A 124 19.15 -10.73 12.10
N PRO A 125 20.41 -11.02 12.44
CA PRO A 125 21.08 -12.24 11.99
C PRO A 125 20.48 -13.56 12.48
N LYS A 126 19.59 -13.53 13.46
CA LYS A 126 18.82 -14.70 13.94
C LYS A 126 17.48 -14.84 13.19
N GLY A 127 17.16 -13.91 12.30
CA GLY A 127 15.92 -13.85 11.51
C GLY A 127 14.72 -13.29 12.30
N GLY A 128 14.94 -12.57 13.40
CA GLY A 128 13.92 -11.79 14.10
C GLY A 128 13.75 -10.40 13.46
N VAL A 129 12.56 -9.81 13.56
CA VAL A 129 12.27 -8.47 13.01
C VAL A 129 12.84 -7.39 13.94
N GLU A 130 13.68 -6.52 13.42
CA GLU A 130 14.15 -5.30 14.09
C GLU A 130 13.28 -4.09 13.75
N LEU A 131 12.78 -4.03 12.51
CA LEU A 131 11.91 -2.97 12.03
C LEU A 131 10.92 -3.53 11.02
N MET A 132 9.66 -3.11 11.13
CA MET A 132 8.60 -3.41 10.15
C MET A 132 7.66 -2.21 10.08
N ASN A 133 7.49 -1.65 8.89
CA ASN A 133 6.57 -0.53 8.69
C ASN A 133 5.12 -1.01 8.53
N ASP A 134 4.19 -0.05 8.51
CA ASP A 134 2.75 -0.36 8.50
C ASP A 134 2.30 -0.99 7.15
N SER A 135 2.85 -0.54 6.02
CA SER A 135 2.57 -1.11 4.70
C SER A 135 2.93 -2.60 4.63
N ALA A 136 4.08 -3.01 5.20
CA ALA A 136 4.44 -4.41 5.30
C ALA A 136 3.46 -5.23 6.15
N LYS A 137 2.90 -4.64 7.23
CA LYS A 137 1.89 -5.30 8.07
C LYS A 137 0.59 -5.51 7.32
N VAL A 138 0.17 -4.53 6.53
CA VAL A 138 -1.01 -4.61 5.66
C VAL A 138 -0.83 -5.68 4.59
N PHE A 139 0.26 -5.64 3.82
CA PHE A 139 0.50 -6.61 2.74
C PHE A 139 0.60 -8.05 3.25
N LEU A 140 1.28 -8.27 4.37
CA LEU A 140 1.54 -9.61 4.89
C LEU A 140 0.49 -10.10 5.92
N ASN A 141 -0.40 -9.21 6.38
CA ASN A 141 -1.35 -9.44 7.47
C ASN A 141 -0.67 -10.05 8.72
N LYS A 142 0.47 -9.46 9.12
CA LYS A 142 1.40 -10.01 10.13
C LYS A 142 2.03 -8.91 10.98
N ASP A 143 2.29 -9.23 12.24
CA ASP A 143 2.95 -8.36 13.22
C ASP A 143 4.47 -8.59 13.33
N GLU A 144 5.14 -7.74 14.12
CA GLU A 144 6.59 -7.72 14.40
C GLU A 144 7.14 -9.01 15.07
N LYS A 145 6.31 -10.01 15.40
CA LYS A 145 6.73 -11.29 16.01
C LYS A 145 7.11 -12.38 15.00
N VAL A 146 7.04 -12.08 13.72
CA VAL A 146 7.31 -13.05 12.65
C VAL A 146 8.81 -13.23 12.44
N ARG A 147 9.22 -14.43 12.00
CA ARG A 147 10.60 -14.72 11.63
C ARG A 147 10.75 -14.72 10.12
N LEU A 148 11.95 -14.38 9.63
CA LEU A 148 12.29 -14.33 8.21
C LEU A 148 11.84 -15.58 7.44
N ASP A 149 12.16 -16.79 7.93
CA ASP A 149 11.79 -18.06 7.28
C ASP A 149 10.28 -18.33 7.18
N LYS A 150 9.47 -17.61 7.99
CA LYS A 150 8.01 -17.74 8.08
C LYS A 150 7.30 -16.47 7.63
N LEU A 151 8.00 -15.55 6.97
CA LEU A 151 7.42 -14.30 6.49
C LEU A 151 6.31 -14.59 5.46
N ILE A 152 6.62 -15.44 4.48
CA ILE A 152 5.70 -15.90 3.44
C ILE A 152 5.82 -17.42 3.35
N ASP A 153 4.69 -18.12 3.47
CA ASP A 153 4.67 -19.58 3.36
C ASP A 153 4.56 -20.02 1.90
N ASP A 154 5.60 -19.70 1.13
CA ASP A 154 5.70 -20.02 -0.28
C ASP A 154 7.02 -20.73 -0.60
N LYS A 155 7.01 -21.62 -1.60
CA LYS A 155 8.18 -22.41 -1.97
C LYS A 155 9.24 -21.55 -2.68
N GLU A 156 8.82 -20.63 -3.54
CA GLU A 156 9.72 -19.72 -4.26
C GLU A 156 10.35 -18.71 -3.30
N TYR A 157 9.58 -18.20 -2.34
CA TYR A 157 10.13 -17.35 -1.28
C TYR A 157 11.25 -18.05 -0.49
N LYS A 158 11.03 -19.28 -0.04
CA LYS A 158 12.03 -20.07 0.70
C LYS A 158 13.27 -20.36 -0.16
N LEU A 159 13.09 -20.58 -1.46
CA LEU A 159 14.19 -20.79 -2.40
C LEU A 159 15.01 -19.50 -2.58
N ALA A 160 14.34 -18.37 -2.85
CA ALA A 160 14.98 -17.07 -3.02
C ALA A 160 15.77 -16.65 -1.77
N LEU A 161 15.22 -16.88 -0.57
CA LEU A 161 15.91 -16.63 0.69
C LEU A 161 17.17 -17.48 0.84
N ARG A 162 17.10 -18.78 0.51
CA ARG A 162 18.26 -19.68 0.53
C ARG A 162 19.35 -19.22 -0.45
N GLU A 163 18.96 -18.85 -1.66
CA GLU A 163 19.89 -18.35 -2.67
C GLU A 163 20.52 -17.03 -2.24
N ALA A 164 19.74 -16.09 -1.69
CA ALA A 164 20.25 -14.82 -1.18
C ALA A 164 21.29 -15.05 -0.07
N ARG A 165 21.03 -16.02 0.82
CA ARG A 165 21.94 -16.39 1.91
C ARG A 165 23.24 -17.05 1.43
N ILE A 166 23.17 -17.94 0.43
CA ILE A 166 24.33 -18.69 -0.07
C ILE A 166 25.19 -17.81 -0.98
N LEU A 167 24.55 -17.02 -1.85
CA LEU A 167 25.23 -16.24 -2.88
C LEU A 167 25.58 -14.82 -2.42
N SER A 168 25.12 -14.40 -1.23
CA SER A 168 25.39 -13.08 -0.68
C SER A 168 24.95 -11.94 -1.60
N ARG A 169 23.84 -12.15 -2.32
CA ARG A 169 23.33 -11.24 -3.34
C ARG A 169 21.84 -11.02 -3.19
N SER A 170 21.41 -9.83 -3.57
CA SER A 170 20.00 -9.47 -3.71
C SER A 170 19.26 -10.48 -4.57
N LYS A 171 18.06 -10.86 -4.14
CA LYS A 171 17.12 -11.67 -4.91
C LYS A 171 15.77 -10.98 -4.93
N SER A 172 15.16 -10.92 -6.10
CA SER A 172 13.80 -10.43 -6.27
C SER A 172 12.88 -11.53 -6.77
N LEU A 173 11.65 -11.58 -6.26
CA LEU A 173 10.60 -12.49 -6.71
C LEU A 173 9.26 -11.75 -6.76
N ALA A 174 8.30 -12.29 -7.49
CA ALA A 174 6.94 -11.75 -7.58
C ALA A 174 5.94 -12.82 -7.15
N LEU A 175 5.09 -12.53 -6.16
CA LEU A 175 4.16 -13.48 -5.56
C LEU A 175 2.79 -12.86 -5.33
N ASP A 176 1.74 -13.67 -5.42
CA ASP A 176 0.39 -13.28 -5.03
C ASP A 176 0.16 -13.62 -3.55
N VAL A 177 -0.01 -12.60 -2.70
CA VAL A 177 -0.15 -12.74 -1.24
C VAL A 177 -1.30 -11.84 -0.76
N ASN A 178 -2.26 -12.38 -0.01
CA ASN A 178 -3.38 -11.64 0.59
C ASN A 178 -4.10 -10.67 -0.37
N SER A 179 -4.37 -11.12 -1.60
CA SER A 179 -5.00 -10.32 -2.68
C SER A 179 -4.13 -9.22 -3.31
N TYR A 180 -2.85 -9.14 -2.94
CA TYR A 180 -1.85 -8.28 -3.58
C TYR A 180 -0.91 -9.08 -4.47
N HIS A 181 -0.47 -8.47 -5.57
CA HIS A 181 0.65 -8.95 -6.37
C HIS A 181 1.92 -8.23 -5.95
N LEU A 182 2.73 -8.88 -5.11
CA LEU A 182 3.87 -8.28 -4.45
C LEU A 182 5.16 -8.62 -5.17
N LYS A 183 5.97 -7.62 -5.49
CA LYS A 183 7.37 -7.78 -5.84
C LYS A 183 8.22 -7.63 -4.59
N ILE A 184 8.88 -8.71 -4.19
CA ILE A 184 9.64 -8.80 -2.95
C ILE A 184 11.12 -8.84 -3.31
N PHE A 185 11.90 -7.97 -2.66
CA PHE A 185 13.35 -7.95 -2.73
C PHE A 185 13.90 -8.42 -1.39
N ILE A 186 14.86 -9.34 -1.43
CA ILE A 186 15.54 -9.89 -0.27
C ILE A 186 17.02 -9.55 -0.41
N ASP A 187 17.47 -8.60 0.40
CA ASP A 187 18.81 -8.06 0.39
C ASP A 187 19.57 -8.51 1.64
N PRO A 188 20.59 -9.39 1.53
CA PRO A 188 21.43 -9.74 2.66
C PRO A 188 22.32 -8.55 3.04
N ILE A 189 22.37 -8.21 4.32
CA ILE A 189 23.24 -7.16 4.87
C ILE A 189 24.26 -7.80 5.80
N TYR A 190 25.51 -7.36 5.69
CA TYR A 190 26.61 -7.82 6.53
C TYR A 190 27.03 -6.75 7.51
N GLU A 191 26.96 -7.07 8.81
CA GLU A 191 27.45 -6.20 9.89
C GLU A 191 28.24 -7.06 10.88
N ASP A 192 29.50 -6.70 11.13
CA ASP A 192 30.41 -7.34 12.09
C ASP A 192 30.47 -8.88 12.03
N GLY A 193 30.47 -9.43 10.81
CA GLY A 193 30.57 -10.88 10.56
C GLY A 193 29.26 -11.66 10.69
N ASN A 194 28.15 -10.98 11.00
CA ASN A 194 26.81 -11.56 11.02
C ASN A 194 25.99 -11.06 9.82
N MET A 195 25.19 -11.95 9.23
CA MET A 195 24.33 -11.64 8.08
C MET A 195 22.90 -11.39 8.55
N GLY A 196 22.42 -10.16 8.45
CA GLY A 196 21.01 -9.78 8.54
C GLY A 196 20.35 -9.72 7.15
N PHE A 197 19.08 -9.34 7.10
CA PHE A 197 18.34 -9.20 5.85
C PHE A 197 17.46 -7.98 5.85
N VAL A 198 17.41 -7.29 4.73
CA VAL A 198 16.39 -6.28 4.43
C VAL A 198 15.44 -6.85 3.39
N VAL A 199 14.15 -6.71 3.66
CA VAL A 199 13.10 -7.13 2.74
C VAL A 199 12.28 -5.90 2.36
N ILE A 200 12.24 -5.63 1.06
CA ILE A 200 11.42 -4.56 0.47
C ILE A 200 10.29 -5.22 -0.31
N ILE A 201 9.07 -4.73 -0.13
CA ILE A 201 7.85 -5.27 -0.71
C ILE A 201 7.16 -4.14 -1.46
N ILE A 202 7.00 -4.31 -2.77
CA ILE A 202 6.33 -3.34 -3.62
C ILE A 202 5.04 -3.99 -4.11
N ASP A 203 3.90 -3.33 -3.88
CA ASP A 203 2.64 -3.73 -4.50
C ASP A 203 2.65 -3.33 -5.98
N TYR A 204 2.60 -4.34 -6.86
CA TYR A 204 2.54 -4.17 -8.30
C TYR A 204 1.17 -4.60 -8.87
N SER A 205 0.14 -4.70 -8.02
CA SER A 205 -1.20 -5.16 -8.41
C SER A 205 -1.82 -4.31 -9.51
N GLU A 206 -1.89 -2.99 -9.30
CA GLU A 206 -2.51 -2.07 -10.25
C GLU A 206 -1.75 -2.03 -11.58
N THR A 207 -0.42 -2.02 -11.53
CA THR A 207 0.40 -2.04 -12.74
C THR A 207 0.25 -3.36 -13.50
N ARG A 208 0.24 -4.51 -12.80
CA ARG A 208 -0.01 -5.82 -13.43
C ARG A 208 -1.40 -5.88 -14.06
N LYS A 209 -2.44 -5.41 -13.36
CA LYS A 209 -3.80 -5.33 -13.92
C LYS A 209 -3.83 -4.46 -15.19
N ALA A 210 -3.19 -3.29 -15.16
CA ALA A 210 -3.08 -2.41 -16.32
C ALA A 210 -2.32 -3.05 -17.49
N GLU A 211 -1.22 -3.77 -17.22
CA GLU A 211 -0.48 -4.52 -18.23
C GLU A 211 -1.31 -5.66 -18.84
N LEU A 212 -2.03 -6.42 -18.01
CA LEU A 212 -2.92 -7.49 -18.46
C LEU A 212 -4.05 -6.92 -19.33
N MET A 213 -4.75 -5.89 -18.87
CA MET A 213 -5.79 -5.20 -19.63
C MET A 213 -5.26 -4.67 -20.97
N ARG A 214 -4.04 -4.10 -20.99
CA ARG A 214 -3.41 -3.61 -22.23
C ARG A 214 -3.11 -4.76 -23.20
N ARG A 215 -2.58 -5.88 -22.70
CA ARG A 215 -2.31 -7.07 -23.53
C ARG A 215 -3.58 -7.68 -24.10
N GLU A 216 -4.61 -7.84 -23.28
CA GLU A 216 -5.93 -8.34 -23.69
C GLU A 216 -6.56 -7.40 -24.72
N PHE A 217 -6.48 -6.09 -24.51
CA PHE A 217 -6.93 -5.09 -25.47
C PHE A 217 -6.21 -5.24 -26.82
N SER A 218 -4.87 -5.29 -26.83
CA SER A 218 -4.12 -5.44 -28.09
C SER A 218 -4.44 -6.74 -28.82
N ALA A 219 -4.59 -7.86 -28.10
CA ALA A 219 -4.98 -9.13 -28.67
C ALA A 219 -6.39 -9.08 -29.27
N ASN A 220 -7.36 -8.52 -28.54
CA ASN A 220 -8.75 -8.43 -28.97
C ASN A 220 -8.93 -7.49 -30.16
N VAL A 221 -8.29 -6.32 -30.16
CA VAL A 221 -8.25 -5.40 -31.31
C VAL A 221 -7.76 -6.12 -32.55
N THR A 222 -6.63 -6.83 -32.44
CA THR A 222 -6.03 -7.56 -33.57
C THR A 222 -7.01 -8.60 -34.12
N HIS A 223 -7.70 -9.32 -33.23
CA HIS A 223 -8.65 -10.34 -33.63
C HIS A 223 -9.90 -9.75 -34.32
N GLU A 224 -10.48 -8.70 -33.75
CA GLU A 224 -11.69 -8.04 -34.28
C GLU A 224 -11.43 -7.27 -35.57
N LEU A 225 -10.21 -6.81 -35.84
CA LEU A 225 -9.82 -6.24 -37.13
C LEU A 225 -9.52 -7.32 -38.18
N LYS A 226 -8.87 -8.43 -37.79
CA LYS A 226 -8.46 -9.49 -38.74
C LYS A 226 -9.66 -10.22 -39.35
N SER A 227 -10.71 -10.48 -38.58
CA SER A 227 -11.91 -11.19 -39.05
C SER A 227 -12.64 -10.50 -40.23
N PRO A 228 -13.07 -9.22 -40.12
CA PRO A 228 -13.70 -8.51 -41.23
C PRO A 228 -12.75 -8.35 -42.42
N LEU A 229 -11.46 -8.05 -42.18
CA LEU A 229 -10.47 -7.91 -43.25
C LEU A 229 -10.27 -9.21 -44.04
N THR A 230 -10.25 -10.36 -43.35
CA THR A 230 -10.15 -11.68 -44.01
C THR A 230 -11.39 -11.94 -44.86
N SER A 231 -12.57 -11.54 -44.39
CA SER A 231 -13.82 -11.68 -45.14
C SER A 231 -13.83 -10.79 -46.38
N ILE A 232 -13.44 -9.51 -46.25
CA ILE A 232 -13.30 -8.57 -47.36
C ILE A 232 -12.37 -9.14 -48.44
N ASN A 233 -11.18 -9.58 -48.03
CA ASN A 233 -10.20 -10.15 -48.97
C ASN A 233 -10.73 -11.42 -49.64
N GLY A 234 -11.36 -12.33 -48.90
CA GLY A 234 -11.90 -13.57 -49.46
C GLY A 234 -13.00 -13.32 -50.50
N TYR A 235 -13.97 -12.44 -50.20
CA TYR A 235 -15.02 -12.10 -51.18
C TYR A 235 -14.47 -11.31 -52.36
N ALA A 236 -13.52 -10.39 -52.13
CA ALA A 236 -12.86 -9.66 -53.20
C ALA A 236 -12.06 -10.60 -54.12
N GLU A 237 -11.36 -11.59 -53.55
CA GLU A 237 -10.62 -12.61 -54.30
C GLU A 237 -11.56 -13.48 -55.15
N LEU A 238 -12.71 -13.91 -54.62
CA LEU A 238 -13.72 -14.65 -55.40
C LEU A 238 -14.23 -13.85 -56.60
N ILE A 239 -14.42 -12.54 -56.45
CA ILE A 239 -14.81 -11.65 -57.54
C ILE A 239 -13.65 -11.49 -58.55
N ALA A 240 -12.44 -11.18 -58.06
CA ALA A 240 -11.28 -10.87 -58.89
C ALA A 240 -10.79 -12.07 -59.72
N THR A 241 -10.88 -13.28 -59.16
CA THR A 241 -10.48 -14.53 -59.84
C THR A 241 -11.55 -15.04 -60.82
N GLY A 242 -12.74 -14.44 -60.86
CA GLY A 242 -13.85 -14.88 -61.69
C GLY A 242 -14.54 -16.16 -61.21
N ILE A 243 -14.22 -16.64 -60.01
CA ILE A 243 -14.88 -17.79 -59.37
C ILE A 243 -16.34 -17.42 -58.99
N ALA A 244 -16.58 -16.17 -58.61
CA ALA A 244 -17.91 -15.66 -58.28
C ALA A 244 -18.84 -15.64 -59.51
N LYS A 245 -20.03 -16.21 -59.37
CA LYS A 245 -21.09 -16.10 -60.37
C LYS A 245 -21.59 -14.67 -60.46
N LYS A 246 -22.02 -14.22 -61.64
CA LYS A 246 -22.57 -12.85 -61.85
C LYS A 246 -23.69 -12.49 -60.87
N GLU A 247 -24.53 -13.45 -60.51
CA GLU A 247 -25.63 -13.28 -59.55
C GLU A 247 -25.15 -13.02 -58.11
N ASP A 248 -24.00 -13.59 -57.73
CA ASP A 248 -23.43 -13.48 -56.39
C ASP A 248 -22.58 -12.21 -56.20
N VAL A 249 -22.11 -11.57 -57.28
CA VAL A 249 -21.24 -10.38 -57.21
C VAL A 249 -21.88 -9.27 -56.40
N LYS A 250 -23.18 -8.98 -56.60
CA LYS A 250 -23.87 -7.93 -55.83
C LYS A 250 -23.93 -8.25 -54.34
N LYS A 251 -24.14 -9.52 -54.00
CA LYS A 251 -24.18 -9.99 -52.61
C LYS A 251 -22.78 -9.90 -51.97
N PHE A 252 -21.74 -10.32 -52.68
CA PHE A 252 -20.36 -10.22 -52.19
C PHE A 252 -19.91 -8.77 -52.03
N ALA A 253 -20.25 -7.89 -52.98
CA ALA A 253 -19.99 -6.45 -52.87
C ALA A 253 -20.70 -5.84 -51.65
N GLN A 254 -21.94 -6.25 -51.36
CA GLN A 254 -22.64 -5.81 -50.16
C GLN A 254 -21.93 -6.28 -48.88
N ILE A 255 -21.47 -7.54 -48.83
CA ILE A 255 -20.73 -8.05 -47.67
C ILE A 255 -19.42 -7.28 -47.48
N ILE A 256 -18.68 -7.00 -48.55
CA ILE A 256 -17.45 -6.19 -48.50
C ILE A 256 -17.75 -4.79 -47.94
N PHE A 257 -18.82 -4.15 -48.42
CA PHE A 257 -19.24 -2.83 -47.95
C PHE A 257 -19.61 -2.85 -46.46
N ASP A 258 -20.39 -3.83 -46.02
CA ASP A 258 -20.82 -3.96 -44.62
C ASP A 258 -19.63 -4.23 -43.68
N GLU A 259 -18.69 -5.10 -44.06
CA GLU A 259 -17.47 -5.35 -43.27
C GLU A 259 -16.51 -4.15 -43.28
N GLY A 260 -16.46 -3.38 -44.38
CA GLY A 260 -15.67 -2.16 -44.48
C GLY A 260 -16.17 -1.08 -43.51
N ASN A 261 -17.49 -0.86 -43.47
CA ASN A 261 -18.10 0.05 -42.51
C ASN A 261 -17.89 -0.43 -41.06
N ARG A 262 -17.99 -1.74 -40.81
CA ARG A 262 -17.70 -2.30 -39.48
C ARG A 262 -16.25 -2.05 -39.04
N LEU A 263 -15.28 -2.16 -39.95
CA LEU A 263 -13.88 -1.83 -39.65
C LEU A 263 -13.72 -0.35 -39.26
N LEU A 264 -14.41 0.56 -39.97
CA LEU A 264 -14.40 1.98 -39.63
C LEU A 264 -14.99 2.24 -38.24
N GLU A 265 -16.12 1.61 -37.90
CA GLU A 265 -16.71 1.71 -36.56
C GLU A 265 -15.73 1.25 -35.46
N ILE A 266 -15.04 0.12 -35.66
CA ILE A 266 -14.05 -0.38 -34.70
C ILE A 266 -12.88 0.62 -34.55
N ILE A 267 -12.40 1.18 -35.65
CA ILE A 267 -11.31 2.16 -35.63
C ILE A 267 -11.74 3.43 -34.88
N ASP A 268 -12.93 3.94 -35.16
CA ASP A 268 -13.47 5.11 -34.48
C ASP A 268 -13.64 4.87 -32.97
N ASP A 269 -14.14 3.70 -32.56
CA ASP A 269 -14.26 3.30 -31.16
C ASP A 269 -12.88 3.25 -30.47
N ILE A 270 -11.86 2.70 -31.14
CA ILE A 270 -10.48 2.67 -30.63
C ILE A 270 -9.91 4.08 -30.47
N LEU A 271 -10.10 4.95 -31.46
CA LEU A 271 -9.61 6.33 -31.42
C LEU A 271 -10.30 7.13 -30.30
N ARG A 272 -11.61 6.93 -30.11
CA ARG A 272 -12.35 7.52 -28.97
C ARG A 272 -11.76 7.06 -27.64
N LEU A 273 -11.56 5.77 -27.48
CA LEU A 273 -11.02 5.21 -26.25
C LEU A 273 -9.58 5.69 -25.98
N SER A 274 -8.75 5.79 -27.03
CA SER A 274 -7.39 6.35 -26.91
C SER A 274 -7.38 7.81 -26.46
N LYS A 275 -8.30 8.65 -26.98
CA LYS A 275 -8.44 10.05 -26.56
C LYS A 275 -8.88 10.17 -25.10
N LEU A 276 -9.69 9.23 -24.61
CA LEU A 276 -10.14 9.20 -23.23
C LEU A 276 -9.07 8.67 -22.25
N ASP A 277 -8.12 7.88 -22.73
CA ASP A 277 -7.00 7.35 -21.92
C ASP A 277 -5.85 8.38 -21.76
N GLU A 278 -5.81 9.44 -22.57
CA GLU A 278 -4.83 10.53 -22.43
C GLU A 278 -5.14 11.39 -21.18
N LYS A 279 -4.36 11.16 -20.11
CA LYS A 279 -4.40 11.99 -18.89
C LYS A 279 -3.99 13.42 -19.22
N GLY A 280 -4.83 14.40 -18.87
CA GLY A 280 -4.48 15.81 -18.92
C GLY A 280 -5.12 16.60 -20.07
N LEU A 281 -6.20 16.10 -20.68
CA LEU A 281 -7.10 17.01 -21.37
C LEU A 281 -7.62 18.02 -20.34
N ASP A 282 -7.33 19.30 -20.52
CA ASP A 282 -8.04 20.39 -19.83
C ASP A 282 -9.46 20.39 -20.39
N ILE A 283 -10.30 19.52 -19.83
CA ILE A 283 -11.66 19.35 -20.33
C ILE A 283 -12.52 20.46 -19.72
N GLU A 284 -12.78 21.50 -20.50
CA GLU A 284 -13.66 22.60 -20.09
C GLU A 284 -15.06 22.06 -19.75
N LYS A 285 -15.48 22.32 -18.52
CA LYS A 285 -16.84 22.03 -18.04
C LYS A 285 -17.74 23.22 -18.33
N SER A 286 -18.98 22.93 -18.68
CA SER A 286 -20.03 23.92 -18.89
C SER A 286 -21.35 23.43 -18.29
N TYR A 287 -22.30 24.35 -18.11
CA TYR A 287 -23.66 23.98 -17.73
C TYR A 287 -24.38 23.42 -18.95
N VAL A 288 -24.88 22.19 -18.82
CA VAL A 288 -25.55 21.44 -19.87
C VAL A 288 -26.96 21.10 -19.41
N ASP A 289 -27.97 21.42 -20.21
CA ASP A 289 -29.34 20.98 -19.96
C ASP A 289 -29.53 19.55 -20.45
N ILE A 290 -29.84 18.64 -19.53
CA ILE A 290 -29.91 17.21 -19.86
C ILE A 290 -31.05 16.89 -20.83
N LYS A 291 -32.14 17.66 -20.81
CA LYS A 291 -33.31 17.39 -21.63
C LYS A 291 -33.06 17.86 -23.06
N GLU A 292 -32.49 19.06 -23.21
CA GLU A 292 -32.13 19.59 -24.52
C GLU A 292 -31.15 18.66 -25.26
N GLU A 293 -30.10 18.17 -24.59
CA GLU A 293 -29.16 17.25 -25.22
C GLU A 293 -29.81 15.90 -25.57
N MET A 294 -30.70 15.39 -24.72
CA MET A 294 -31.40 14.14 -25.02
C MET A 294 -32.37 14.30 -26.20
N ASP A 295 -33.08 15.41 -26.31
CA ASP A 295 -33.97 15.70 -27.44
C ASP A 295 -33.18 15.74 -28.77
N ILE A 296 -31.99 16.36 -28.78
CA ILE A 296 -31.08 16.36 -29.93
C ILE A 296 -30.66 14.93 -30.31
N ILE A 297 -30.36 14.09 -29.32
CA ILE A 297 -29.98 12.68 -29.54
C ILE A 297 -31.15 11.88 -30.11
N ILE A 298 -32.36 12.04 -29.56
CA ILE A 298 -33.57 11.36 -30.05
C ILE A 298 -33.81 11.72 -31.51
N ASP A 299 -33.73 13.00 -31.87
CA ASP A 299 -33.94 13.48 -33.24
C ASP A 299 -32.87 12.96 -34.20
N LYS A 300 -31.61 12.92 -33.78
CA LYS A 300 -30.50 12.37 -34.58
C LYS A 300 -30.73 10.90 -34.97
N PHE A 301 -31.32 10.11 -34.08
CA PHE A 301 -31.53 8.67 -34.27
C PHE A 301 -32.98 8.30 -34.64
N ARG A 302 -33.85 9.28 -34.88
CA ARG A 302 -35.27 9.07 -35.16
C ARG A 302 -35.51 8.11 -36.33
N GLN A 303 -34.72 8.22 -37.40
CA GLN A 303 -34.84 7.31 -38.54
C GLN A 303 -34.54 5.84 -38.15
N ASN A 304 -33.64 5.60 -37.20
CA ASN A 304 -33.27 4.26 -36.75
C ASN A 304 -34.36 3.66 -35.85
N SER A 305 -34.95 4.45 -34.95
CA SER A 305 -36.08 4.01 -34.13
C SER A 305 -37.33 3.74 -34.97
N ASP A 306 -37.63 4.61 -35.94
CA ASP A 306 -38.81 4.50 -36.81
C ASP A 306 -38.73 3.27 -37.72
N LYS A 307 -37.54 2.96 -38.27
CA LYS A 307 -37.31 1.74 -39.06
C LYS A 307 -37.63 0.45 -38.29
N LYS A 308 -37.55 0.47 -36.96
CA LYS A 308 -37.89 -0.66 -36.08
C LYS A 308 -39.26 -0.50 -35.40
N ASN A 309 -40.03 0.53 -35.74
CA ASN A 309 -41.28 0.88 -35.08
C ASN A 309 -41.17 1.01 -33.55
N ILE A 310 -40.05 1.55 -33.05
CA ILE A 310 -39.82 1.70 -31.61
C ILE A 310 -40.51 2.98 -31.12
N LYS A 311 -41.37 2.85 -30.11
CA LYS A 311 -42.01 4.01 -29.45
C LYS A 311 -41.02 4.66 -28.48
N VAL A 312 -40.74 5.95 -28.65
CA VAL A 312 -39.82 6.70 -27.77
C VAL A 312 -40.62 7.69 -26.92
N GLU A 313 -40.45 7.61 -25.61
CA GLU A 313 -41.07 8.52 -24.63
C GLU A 313 -39.98 9.25 -23.83
N ASN A 314 -39.87 10.57 -24.01
CA ASN A 314 -38.95 11.41 -23.25
C ASN A 314 -39.68 12.14 -22.11
N ASN A 315 -39.63 11.55 -20.93
CA ASN A 315 -40.16 12.08 -19.67
C ASN A 315 -39.06 12.74 -18.82
N LEU A 316 -37.94 13.17 -19.43
CA LEU A 316 -36.91 13.90 -18.71
C LEU A 316 -37.43 15.25 -18.20
N THR A 317 -37.15 15.50 -16.93
CA THR A 317 -37.22 16.84 -16.37
C THR A 317 -35.95 17.60 -16.76
N SER A 318 -36.08 18.85 -17.19
CA SER A 318 -34.94 19.73 -17.51
C SER A 318 -34.20 20.06 -16.21
N TYR A 319 -32.92 19.70 -16.19
CA TYR A 319 -31.96 20.00 -15.14
C TYR A 319 -30.65 20.42 -15.78
N ARG A 320 -29.97 21.40 -15.19
CA ARG A 320 -28.63 21.80 -15.63
C ARG A 320 -27.57 21.12 -14.77
N ILE A 321 -26.62 20.48 -15.43
CA ILE A 321 -25.46 19.84 -14.78
C ILE A 321 -24.17 20.51 -15.24
N HIS A 322 -23.22 20.66 -14.32
CA HIS A 322 -21.89 21.18 -14.64
C HIS A 322 -20.96 20.03 -15.05
N THR A 323 -20.83 19.82 -16.37
CA THR A 323 -20.13 18.66 -16.94
C THR A 323 -19.43 19.02 -18.26
N VAL A 324 -18.73 18.05 -18.83
CA VAL A 324 -18.17 18.17 -20.18
C VAL A 324 -19.25 17.78 -21.18
N LYS A 325 -19.75 18.76 -21.94
CA LYS A 325 -20.84 18.55 -22.91
C LYS A 325 -20.55 17.41 -23.89
N SER A 326 -19.38 17.38 -24.53
CA SER A 326 -19.04 16.36 -25.54
C SER A 326 -19.10 14.94 -24.97
N LEU A 327 -18.44 14.72 -23.83
CA LEU A 327 -18.44 13.43 -23.14
C LEU A 327 -19.83 13.02 -22.67
N PHE A 328 -20.61 13.97 -22.14
CA PHE A 328 -21.98 13.68 -21.71
C PHE A 328 -22.89 13.28 -22.87
N VAL A 329 -22.79 13.97 -24.01
CA VAL A 329 -23.53 13.62 -25.23
C VAL A 329 -23.10 12.24 -25.75
N ASP A 330 -21.81 11.93 -25.73
CA ASP A 330 -21.29 10.62 -26.13
C ASP A 330 -21.81 9.51 -25.21
N LEU A 331 -21.86 9.75 -23.89
CA LEU A 331 -22.40 8.81 -22.90
C LEU A 331 -23.87 8.46 -23.21
N LEU A 332 -24.71 9.49 -23.35
CA LEU A 332 -26.14 9.34 -23.64
C LEU A 332 -26.37 8.69 -25.00
N SER A 333 -25.63 9.13 -26.03
CA SER A 333 -25.77 8.61 -27.39
C SER A 333 -25.47 7.12 -27.47
N ASN A 334 -24.40 6.65 -26.81
CA ASN A 334 -24.05 5.23 -26.82
C ASN A 334 -25.08 4.36 -26.09
N ILE A 335 -25.62 4.83 -24.96
CA ILE A 335 -26.67 4.09 -24.24
C ILE A 335 -27.96 4.05 -25.08
N TYR A 336 -28.36 5.18 -25.66
CA TYR A 336 -29.57 5.27 -26.48
C TYR A 336 -29.47 4.46 -27.77
N GLU A 337 -28.31 4.48 -28.44
CA GLU A 337 -28.06 3.66 -29.61
C GLU A 337 -28.14 2.16 -29.29
N ASN A 338 -27.62 1.73 -28.14
CA ASN A 338 -27.78 0.36 -27.65
C ASN A 338 -29.26 0.02 -27.38
N ALA A 339 -30.02 0.94 -26.79
CA ALA A 339 -31.45 0.78 -26.53
C ALA A 339 -32.26 0.61 -27.83
N ILE A 340 -31.83 1.19 -28.96
CA ILE A 340 -32.42 0.96 -30.29
C ILE A 340 -31.91 -0.36 -30.89
N LYS A 341 -30.61 -0.59 -30.83
CA LYS A 341 -29.93 -1.72 -31.47
C LYS A 341 -30.43 -3.05 -30.94
N TYR A 342 -30.58 -3.18 -29.62
CA TYR A 342 -30.99 -4.41 -28.95
C TYR A 342 -32.48 -4.47 -28.60
N ASN A 343 -33.27 -3.46 -29.04
CA ASN A 343 -34.72 -3.52 -28.91
C ASN A 343 -35.35 -4.54 -29.87
N LYS A 344 -36.55 -4.97 -29.52
CA LYS A 344 -37.46 -5.71 -30.40
C LYS A 344 -38.21 -4.75 -31.34
N GLU A 345 -38.64 -5.27 -32.48
CA GLU A 345 -39.52 -4.53 -33.39
C GLU A 345 -40.86 -4.23 -32.69
N GLY A 346 -41.35 -3.00 -32.82
CA GLY A 346 -42.55 -2.55 -32.08
C GLY A 346 -42.33 -2.34 -30.57
N GLY A 347 -41.09 -2.39 -30.10
CA GLY A 347 -40.74 -2.14 -28.69
C GLY A 347 -40.86 -0.67 -28.28
N SER A 348 -40.42 -0.35 -27.07
CA SER A 348 -40.37 1.02 -26.57
C SER A 348 -39.05 1.36 -25.90
N ILE A 349 -38.76 2.66 -25.85
CA ILE A 349 -37.70 3.28 -25.06
C ILE A 349 -38.33 4.40 -24.24
N GLU A 350 -38.17 4.33 -22.91
CA GLU A 350 -38.63 5.33 -21.97
C GLU A 350 -37.42 5.98 -21.31
N ILE A 351 -37.37 7.32 -21.33
CA ILE A 351 -36.29 8.10 -20.72
C ILE A 351 -36.91 8.96 -19.63
N SER A 352 -36.38 8.88 -18.42
CA SER A 352 -36.88 9.65 -17.28
C SER A 352 -35.75 10.07 -16.35
N SER A 353 -36.04 11.01 -15.45
CA SER A 353 -35.09 11.42 -14.41
C SER A 353 -35.79 11.60 -13.07
N ILE A 354 -35.03 11.37 -11.99
CA ILE A 354 -35.45 11.67 -10.63
C ILE A 354 -34.29 12.30 -9.87
N LEU A 355 -34.58 13.33 -9.09
CA LEU A 355 -33.63 13.91 -8.15
C LEU A 355 -33.89 13.31 -6.76
N ILE A 356 -32.93 12.56 -6.23
CA ILE A 356 -32.99 11.98 -4.87
C ILE A 356 -31.82 12.54 -4.08
N ASP A 357 -32.13 13.21 -2.97
CA ASP A 357 -31.17 13.91 -2.11
C ASP A 357 -30.29 14.93 -2.88
N ARG A 358 -29.06 14.52 -3.19
CA ARG A 358 -28.03 15.30 -3.94
C ARG A 358 -27.56 14.56 -5.20
N SER A 359 -28.40 13.70 -5.73
CA SER A 359 -28.05 12.79 -6.82
C SER A 359 -29.15 12.81 -7.87
N LEU A 360 -28.83 13.29 -9.06
CA LEU A 360 -29.71 13.22 -10.21
C LEU A 360 -29.52 11.86 -10.87
N ARG A 361 -30.59 11.08 -10.96
CA ARG A 361 -30.59 9.79 -11.66
C ARG A 361 -31.34 9.91 -12.96
N ILE A 362 -30.71 9.48 -14.05
CA ILE A 362 -31.30 9.38 -15.39
C ILE A 362 -31.51 7.90 -15.67
N PHE A 363 -32.71 7.55 -16.11
CA PHE A 363 -33.08 6.19 -16.51
C PHE A 363 -33.32 6.15 -18.01
N ILE A 364 -32.68 5.20 -18.69
CA ILE A 364 -32.96 4.87 -20.09
C ILE A 364 -33.39 3.40 -20.12
N LYS A 365 -34.69 3.17 -20.29
CA LYS A 365 -35.32 1.86 -20.23
C LYS A 365 -35.76 1.40 -21.62
N ASP A 366 -35.33 0.22 -22.03
CA ASP A 366 -35.74 -0.44 -23.27
C ASP A 366 -36.55 -1.72 -22.98
N THR A 367 -37.33 -2.18 -23.97
CA THR A 367 -38.10 -3.43 -23.91
C THR A 367 -37.48 -4.55 -24.76
N GLY A 368 -36.18 -4.47 -24.98
CA GLY A 368 -35.42 -5.33 -25.88
C GLY A 368 -35.15 -6.72 -25.33
N ILE A 369 -34.07 -7.32 -25.84
CA ILE A 369 -33.70 -8.70 -25.50
C ILE A 369 -33.24 -8.88 -24.04
N GLY A 370 -32.88 -7.78 -23.35
CA GLY A 370 -32.32 -7.83 -22.00
C GLY A 370 -30.96 -8.52 -21.90
N ILE A 371 -30.43 -8.57 -20.68
CA ILE A 371 -29.12 -9.11 -20.32
C ILE A 371 -29.33 -10.13 -19.20
N ALA A 372 -28.65 -11.28 -19.28
CA ALA A 372 -28.70 -12.27 -18.23
C ALA A 372 -27.92 -11.79 -16.99
N SER A 373 -28.39 -12.15 -15.79
CA SER A 373 -27.84 -11.66 -14.52
C SER A 373 -26.34 -11.96 -14.33
N TYR A 374 -25.85 -13.07 -14.87
CA TYR A 374 -24.44 -13.45 -14.82
C TYR A 374 -23.55 -12.62 -15.77
N ASP A 375 -24.13 -11.99 -16.80
CA ASP A 375 -23.39 -11.17 -17.77
C ASP A 375 -23.39 -9.68 -17.40
N ILE A 376 -24.29 -9.20 -16.54
CA ILE A 376 -24.42 -7.77 -16.16
C ILE A 376 -23.08 -7.17 -15.71
N LYS A 377 -22.27 -7.90 -14.95
CA LYS A 377 -20.96 -7.39 -14.50
C LYS A 377 -19.94 -7.27 -15.63
N ARG A 378 -20.10 -8.07 -16.68
CA ARG A 378 -19.15 -8.25 -17.78
C ARG A 378 -19.47 -7.37 -18.98
N VAL A 379 -20.69 -6.83 -19.09
CA VAL A 379 -21.07 -5.97 -20.24
C VAL A 379 -20.24 -4.68 -20.35
N PHE A 380 -19.54 -4.28 -19.29
CA PHE A 380 -18.60 -3.16 -19.30
C PHE A 380 -17.16 -3.56 -19.66
N GLU A 381 -16.85 -4.86 -19.76
CA GLU A 381 -15.55 -5.34 -20.23
C GLU A 381 -15.37 -5.00 -21.71
N ARG A 382 -14.16 -4.58 -22.10
CA ARG A 382 -13.82 -4.26 -23.49
C ARG A 382 -13.96 -5.52 -24.36
N PHE A 383 -14.62 -5.39 -25.51
CA PHE A 383 -14.88 -6.48 -26.48
C PHE A 383 -15.82 -7.59 -26.00
N PHE A 384 -16.51 -7.39 -24.87
CA PHE A 384 -17.50 -8.35 -24.41
C PHE A 384 -18.81 -8.23 -25.20
N VAL A 385 -19.35 -9.38 -25.59
CA VAL A 385 -20.65 -9.51 -26.27
C VAL A 385 -21.38 -10.71 -25.66
N VAL A 386 -22.62 -10.50 -25.21
CA VAL A 386 -23.43 -11.46 -24.44
C VAL A 386 -23.68 -12.78 -25.20
N ASP A 387 -23.84 -12.74 -26.53
CA ASP A 387 -24.04 -13.96 -27.30
C ASP A 387 -23.40 -13.85 -28.70
N LYS A 388 -22.42 -14.70 -29.00
CA LYS A 388 -21.79 -14.80 -30.33
C LYS A 388 -22.62 -15.64 -31.31
N SER A 389 -23.66 -16.33 -30.83
CA SER A 389 -24.38 -17.38 -31.57
C SER A 389 -25.78 -16.99 -32.02
N ARG A 390 -26.45 -16.08 -31.32
CA ARG A 390 -27.78 -15.57 -31.70
C ARG A 390 -27.67 -14.31 -32.54
N ASP A 391 -28.18 -14.41 -33.76
CA ASP A 391 -28.24 -13.37 -34.79
C ASP A 391 -26.90 -12.81 -35.28
N ARG A 392 -26.32 -13.49 -36.28
CA ARG A 392 -25.28 -12.94 -37.20
C ARG A 392 -25.65 -11.59 -37.86
N LYS A 393 -26.89 -11.11 -37.68
CA LYS A 393 -27.40 -9.83 -38.17
C LYS A 393 -27.03 -8.64 -37.27
N LEU A 394 -26.82 -8.85 -35.96
CA LEU A 394 -26.47 -7.78 -35.01
C LEU A 394 -24.96 -7.82 -34.72
N LYS A 395 -24.15 -7.37 -35.69
CA LYS A 395 -22.71 -7.23 -35.48
C LYS A 395 -22.45 -6.05 -34.52
N SER A 396 -21.74 -6.30 -33.42
CA SER A 396 -21.35 -5.28 -32.43
C SER A 396 -19.84 -5.34 -32.19
N THR A 397 -19.22 -4.18 -32.00
CA THR A 397 -17.78 -4.08 -31.70
C THR A 397 -17.43 -4.57 -30.29
N GLY A 398 -18.40 -4.59 -29.37
CA GLY A 398 -18.18 -4.89 -27.95
C GLY A 398 -17.42 -3.79 -27.21
N LEU A 399 -17.18 -2.64 -27.84
CA LEU A 399 -16.48 -1.50 -27.25
C LEU A 399 -17.44 -0.45 -26.66
N GLY A 400 -18.66 -0.32 -27.21
CA GLY A 400 -19.60 0.73 -26.84
C GLY A 400 -19.85 0.87 -25.33
N LEU A 401 -20.22 -0.20 -24.62
CA LEU A 401 -20.48 -0.12 -23.17
C LEU A 401 -19.22 0.10 -22.32
N SER A 402 -18.05 -0.35 -22.80
CA SER A 402 -16.79 -0.04 -22.14
C SER A 402 -16.41 1.44 -22.28
N ILE A 403 -16.75 2.07 -23.42
CA ILE A 403 -16.61 3.52 -23.63
C ILE A 403 -17.56 4.27 -22.70
N VAL A 404 -18.82 3.84 -22.60
CA VAL A 404 -19.81 4.43 -21.68
C VAL A 404 -19.30 4.39 -20.23
N LYS A 405 -18.76 3.23 -19.80
CA LYS A 405 -18.22 3.09 -18.45
C LYS A 405 -17.04 4.04 -18.20
N HIS A 406 -16.09 4.11 -19.13
CA HIS A 406 -14.92 4.99 -19.01
C HIS A 406 -15.30 6.47 -19.00
N ILE A 407 -16.25 6.88 -19.85
CA ILE A 407 -16.78 8.24 -19.84
C ILE A 407 -17.45 8.55 -18.50
N ALA A 408 -18.30 7.66 -17.98
CA ALA A 408 -18.95 7.86 -16.69
C ALA A 408 -17.91 8.03 -15.57
N ASP A 409 -16.89 7.16 -15.52
CA ASP A 409 -15.81 7.24 -14.52
C ASP A 409 -15.00 8.54 -14.67
N THR A 410 -14.74 9.00 -15.90
CA THR A 410 -14.04 10.27 -16.19
C THR A 410 -14.85 11.49 -15.71
N LEU A 411 -16.18 11.45 -15.88
CA LEU A 411 -17.10 12.49 -15.42
C LEU A 411 -17.40 12.41 -13.91
N GLY A 412 -17.02 11.32 -13.25
CA GLY A 412 -17.35 11.04 -11.86
C GLY A 412 -18.81 10.63 -11.65
N PHE A 413 -19.45 10.07 -12.68
CA PHE A 413 -20.82 9.55 -12.64
C PHE A 413 -20.79 8.07 -12.30
N LYS A 414 -21.82 7.62 -11.58
CA LYS A 414 -22.01 6.18 -11.33
C LYS A 414 -22.97 5.63 -12.37
N LEU A 415 -22.65 4.47 -12.91
CA LEU A 415 -23.43 3.77 -13.93
C LEU A 415 -23.87 2.42 -13.38
N ASP A 416 -25.16 2.11 -13.52
CA ASP A 416 -25.76 0.85 -13.12
C ASP A 416 -26.71 0.32 -14.21
N ILE A 417 -27.00 -0.98 -14.17
CA ILE A 417 -27.90 -1.63 -15.12
C ILE A 417 -28.81 -2.61 -14.39
N GLU A 418 -30.11 -2.42 -14.56
CA GLU A 418 -31.12 -3.40 -14.19
C GLU A 418 -31.66 -4.05 -15.46
N SER A 419 -31.50 -5.37 -15.60
CA SER A 419 -31.90 -6.05 -16.82
C SER A 419 -32.33 -7.48 -16.55
N LYS A 420 -33.27 -7.96 -17.36
CA LYS A 420 -33.73 -9.34 -17.34
C LYS A 420 -33.92 -9.84 -18.76
N LEU A 421 -33.36 -11.02 -19.03
CA LEU A 421 -33.41 -11.65 -20.34
C LEU A 421 -34.87 -11.80 -20.82
N GLY A 422 -35.17 -11.25 -22.00
CA GLY A 422 -36.47 -11.21 -22.64
C GLY A 422 -37.40 -10.06 -22.23
N GLU A 423 -37.05 -9.28 -21.20
CA GLU A 423 -37.89 -8.20 -20.68
C GLU A 423 -37.34 -6.80 -21.00
N GLY A 424 -36.04 -6.69 -21.28
CA GLY A 424 -35.35 -5.44 -21.62
C GLY A 424 -34.32 -5.03 -20.57
N SER A 425 -33.78 -3.82 -20.71
CA SER A 425 -32.76 -3.28 -19.80
C SER A 425 -33.10 -1.85 -19.39
N THR A 426 -32.63 -1.45 -18.21
CA THR A 426 -32.70 -0.09 -17.69
C THR A 426 -31.29 0.34 -17.33
N PHE A 427 -30.75 1.29 -18.07
CA PHE A 427 -29.50 1.95 -17.73
C PHE A 427 -29.78 3.10 -16.77
N ILE A 428 -28.99 3.17 -15.70
CA ILE A 428 -29.13 4.15 -14.62
C ILE A 428 -27.84 4.95 -14.53
N ILE A 429 -27.92 6.23 -14.84
CA ILE A 429 -26.80 7.17 -14.73
C ILE A 429 -27.05 8.04 -13.50
N GLU A 430 -26.15 7.98 -12.54
CA GLU A 430 -26.22 8.71 -11.28
C GLU A 430 -25.17 9.82 -11.25
N ILE A 431 -25.65 11.06 -11.21
CA ILE A 431 -24.87 12.29 -11.30
C ILE A 431 -24.89 12.99 -9.93
N PRO A 432 -23.75 13.14 -9.25
CA PRO A 432 -23.69 13.88 -7.99
C PRO A 432 -23.86 15.37 -8.27
N VAL A 433 -24.93 15.96 -7.73
CA VAL A 433 -25.25 17.38 -7.87
C VAL A 433 -24.66 18.13 -6.68
N LYS A 434 -23.60 18.92 -6.91
CA LYS A 434 -22.92 19.67 -5.84
C LYS A 434 -23.62 20.98 -5.46
N GLU A 435 -24.44 21.56 -6.34
CA GLU A 435 -25.22 22.78 -6.08
C GLU A 435 -26.59 22.68 -6.75
N TYR A 436 -27.66 23.02 -6.00
CA TYR A 436 -29.00 23.18 -6.57
C TYR A 436 -29.00 24.49 -7.37
N LEU A 437 -29.14 24.40 -8.70
CA LEU A 437 -29.45 25.54 -9.54
C LEU A 437 -30.68 25.23 -10.40
#